data_AF-A0A1H4VAC7-F1
#
_entry.id   AF-A0A1H4VAC7-F1
#
_cell.length_a   1.000
_cell.length_b   1.000
_cell.length_c   1.000
_cell.angle_alpha   90.00
_cell.angle_beta   90.00
_cell.angle_gamma   90.00
#
_symmetry.space_group_name_H-M   'P 1'
#
loop_
_entity.id
_entity.type
_entity.pdbx_description
1 polymer ?
#
loop_
_entity_poly.entity_id
_entity_poly.type
_entity_poly.pdbx_seq_one_letter_code
_entity_poly.pdbx_strand_id
1 'polypeptide(L)'
;MAFLFFNFRSMGLSEALANVGELKGVVANTLKQNGFTDVVNTQSEVAGNKNGVRVSILHLHNVDRQFWQVFMAGGDTAATKQTLDDVVNKVEHLAFL
;
A
#
# COMPACT_ATOMS: atom_id res chain seq x y z
N MET A 1 7.83 -21.68 -4.27
CA MET A 1 6.53 -21.64 -4.96
C MET A 1 6.14 -20.18 -4.93
N ALA A 2 6.12 -19.53 -6.09
CA ALA A 2 5.87 -18.09 -6.14
C ALA A 2 4.38 -17.81 -5.98
N PHE A 3 4.05 -16.92 -5.05
CA PHE A 3 2.71 -16.40 -4.82
C PHE A 3 2.67 -14.95 -5.24
N LEU A 4 1.59 -14.57 -5.93
CA LEU A 4 1.33 -13.19 -6.31
C LEU A 4 -0.16 -12.92 -6.13
N PHE A 5 -0.47 -11.92 -5.32
CA PHE A 5 -1.84 -11.52 -5.01
C PHE A 5 -2.01 -10.03 -5.22
N PHE A 6 -3.24 -9.65 -5.60
CA PHE A 6 -3.62 -8.28 -5.86
C PHE A 6 -4.94 -7.96 -5.14
N ASN A 7 -5.07 -6.72 -4.69
CA ASN A 7 -6.32 -6.12 -4.28
C ASN A 7 -6.36 -4.71 -4.88
N PHE A 8 -7.51 -4.27 -5.38
CA PHE A 8 -7.67 -2.92 -5.88
C PHE A 8 -8.98 -2.33 -5.38
N ARG A 9 -8.97 -1.01 -5.19
CA ARG A 9 -10.15 -0.24 -4.80
C ARG A 9 -10.09 1.16 -5.37
N SER A 10 -11.26 1.80 -5.48
CA SER A 10 -11.35 3.24 -5.71
C SER A 10 -11.33 3.96 -4.37
N MET A 11 -10.65 5.09 -4.29
CA MET A 11 -10.65 5.95 -3.12
C MET A 11 -10.64 7.44 -3.50
N GLY A 12 -11.24 8.25 -2.63
CA GLY A 12 -11.11 9.71 -2.68
C GLY A 12 -10.04 10.17 -1.71
N LEU A 13 -9.15 11.06 -2.14
CA LEU A 13 -8.15 11.66 -1.27
C LEU A 13 -8.80 12.74 -0.40
N SER A 14 -8.85 12.49 0.90
CA SER A 14 -9.39 13.42 1.91
C SER A 14 -8.85 14.84 1.75
N GLU A 15 -9.69 15.85 2.01
CA GLU A 15 -9.29 17.26 2.02
C GLU A 15 -8.27 17.59 3.11
N ALA A 16 -8.12 16.72 4.11
CA ALA A 16 -7.10 16.86 5.15
C ALA A 16 -5.67 16.68 4.62
N LEU A 17 -5.49 16.11 3.42
CA LEU A 17 -4.19 15.93 2.78
C LEU A 17 -4.04 16.91 1.62
N ALA A 18 -2.87 17.53 1.43
CA ALA A 18 -2.66 18.42 0.31
C ALA A 18 -2.66 17.66 -1.03
N ASN A 19 -1.99 16.51 -1.07
CA ASN A 19 -1.82 15.69 -2.28
C ASN A 19 -1.55 14.22 -1.95
N VAL A 20 -1.55 13.36 -2.97
CA VAL A 20 -1.32 11.91 -2.82
C VAL A 20 0.07 11.57 -2.26
N GLY A 21 1.06 12.47 -2.41
CA GLY A 21 2.39 12.29 -1.84
C GLY A 21 2.38 12.24 -0.31
N GLU A 22 1.53 13.03 0.33
CA GLU A 22 1.35 12.99 1.80
C GLU A 22 0.74 11.67 2.24
N LEU A 23 -0.31 11.20 1.55
CA LEU A 23 -0.88 9.87 1.78
C LEU A 23 0.19 8.78 1.66
N LYS A 24 0.99 8.82 0.60
CA LYS A 24 2.10 7.86 0.39
C LYS A 24 3.12 7.92 1.52
N GLY A 25 3.41 9.10 2.06
CA GLY A 25 4.23 9.29 3.25
C GLY A 25 3.65 8.61 4.49
N VAL A 26 2.35 8.78 4.74
CA VAL A 26 1.63 8.10 5.83
C VAL A 26 1.69 6.59 5.64
N VAL A 27 1.37 6.07 4.45
CA VAL A 27 1.41 4.64 4.14
C VAL A 27 2.81 4.07 4.35
N ALA A 28 3.86 4.77 3.90
CA ALA A 28 5.25 4.35 4.10
C ALA A 28 5.61 4.27 5.58
N ASN A 29 5.19 5.24 6.39
CA ASN A 29 5.39 5.21 7.83
C ASN A 29 4.61 4.07 8.50
N THR A 30 3.37 3.83 8.09
CA THR A 30 2.58 2.68 8.54
C THR A 30 3.29 1.36 8.23
N LEU A 31 3.84 1.18 7.03
CA LEU A 31 4.62 -0.03 6.70
C LEU A 31 5.82 -0.20 7.64
N LYS A 32 6.61 0.86 7.85
CA LYS A 32 7.77 0.83 8.76
C LYS A 32 7.36 0.45 10.19
N GLN A 33 6.32 1.06 10.72
CA GLN A 33 5.78 0.76 12.06
C GLN A 33 5.27 -0.68 12.18
N ASN A 34 4.88 -1.30 11.06
CA ASN A 34 4.41 -2.67 11.00
C ASN A 34 5.52 -3.70 10.71
N GLY A 35 6.78 -3.30 10.86
CA GLY A 35 7.95 -4.18 10.74
C GLY A 35 8.34 -4.48 9.29
N PHE A 36 7.91 -3.66 8.33
CA PHE A 36 8.45 -3.74 6.97
C PHE A 36 9.83 -3.08 6.93
N THR A 37 10.71 -3.68 6.14
CA THR A 37 12.07 -3.23 5.82
C THR A 37 12.13 -2.78 4.35
N ASP A 38 13.22 -2.12 3.95
CA ASP A 38 13.43 -1.61 2.59
C ASP A 38 12.22 -0.83 2.04
N VAL A 39 11.62 -0.02 2.93
CA VAL A 39 10.42 0.75 2.58
C VAL A 39 10.81 1.90 1.66
N VAL A 40 10.33 1.83 0.44
CA VAL A 40 10.50 2.88 -0.57
C VAL A 40 9.20 3.66 -0.73
N ASN A 41 9.34 4.97 -0.95
CA ASN A 41 8.25 5.86 -1.36
C ASN A 41 8.77 6.65 -2.56
N THR A 42 8.45 6.18 -3.75
CA THR A 42 8.90 6.78 -5.02
C THR A 42 7.75 7.55 -5.66
N GLN A 43 7.93 8.12 -6.85
CA GLN A 43 6.78 8.68 -7.58
C GLN A 43 5.76 7.58 -7.95
N SER A 44 6.24 6.39 -8.29
CA SER A 44 5.40 5.29 -8.79
C SER A 44 4.68 4.53 -7.67
N GLU A 45 5.37 4.19 -6.57
CA GLU A 45 4.84 3.24 -5.58
C GLU A 45 5.23 3.59 -4.14
N VAL A 46 4.51 3.00 -3.18
CA VAL A 46 5.01 2.74 -1.83
C VAL A 46 5.15 1.25 -1.65
N ALA A 47 6.31 0.76 -1.21
CA ALA A 47 6.56 -0.67 -1.20
C ALA A 47 7.55 -1.06 -0.10
N GLY A 48 7.45 -2.28 0.45
CA GLY A 48 8.30 -2.76 1.54
C GLY A 48 8.41 -4.28 1.58
N ASN A 49 9.37 -4.78 2.36
CA ASN A 49 9.64 -6.21 2.55
C ASN A 49 9.30 -6.65 3.97
N LYS A 50 8.63 -7.80 4.14
CA LYS A 50 8.37 -8.42 5.44
C LYS A 50 8.31 -9.93 5.31
N ASN A 51 9.11 -10.65 6.11
CA ASN A 51 9.07 -12.12 6.21
C ASN A 51 9.10 -12.85 4.85
N GLY A 52 9.94 -12.40 3.90
CA GLY A 52 10.02 -12.99 2.55
C GLY A 52 8.88 -12.60 1.60
N VAL A 53 8.09 -11.60 1.96
CA VAL A 53 7.02 -11.02 1.12
C VAL A 53 7.36 -9.57 0.79
N ARG A 54 7.32 -9.22 -0.50
CA ARG A 54 7.37 -7.85 -1.01
C ARG A 54 5.94 -7.36 -1.20
N VAL A 55 5.60 -6.22 -0.59
CA VAL A 55 4.35 -5.51 -0.85
C VAL A 55 4.63 -4.26 -1.67
N SER A 56 3.78 -3.95 -2.64
CA SER A 56 3.78 -2.71 -3.42
C SER A 56 2.37 -2.13 -3.50
N ILE A 57 2.26 -0.81 -3.34
CA ILE A 57 1.04 -0.04 -3.32
C ILE A 57 1.15 1.10 -4.33
N LEU A 58 0.33 1.04 -5.37
CA LEU A 58 0.22 2.06 -6.41
C LEU A 58 -0.99 2.95 -6.13
N HIS A 59 -0.88 4.23 -6.50
CA HIS A 59 -1.99 5.18 -6.50
C HIS A 59 -2.09 5.77 -7.91
N LEU A 60 -3.04 5.27 -8.70
CA LEU A 60 -3.23 5.69 -10.07
C LEU A 60 -4.33 6.75 -10.10
N HIS A 61 -3.98 7.96 -10.53
CA HIS A 61 -4.95 9.05 -10.66
C HIS A 61 -6.06 8.67 -11.65
N ASN A 62 -7.30 8.94 -11.27
CA ASN A 62 -8.47 8.74 -12.12
C ASN A 62 -9.04 10.10 -12.57
N VAL A 63 -9.68 10.82 -11.63
CA VAL A 63 -10.28 12.14 -11.87
C VAL A 63 -10.23 12.96 -10.58
N ASP A 64 -9.98 14.26 -10.68
CA ASP A 64 -9.90 15.16 -9.52
C ASP A 64 -9.00 14.61 -8.40
N ARG A 65 -9.56 14.40 -7.21
CA ARG A 65 -8.91 13.81 -6.04
C ARG A 65 -9.18 12.30 -5.90
N GLN A 66 -9.63 11.62 -6.95
CA GLN A 66 -9.93 10.19 -6.96
C GLN A 66 -8.77 9.38 -7.53
N PHE A 67 -8.50 8.24 -6.89
CA PHE A 67 -7.40 7.34 -7.25
C PHE A 67 -7.86 5.89 -7.21
N TRP A 68 -7.33 5.09 -8.15
CA TRP A 68 -7.28 3.65 -7.99
C TRP A 68 -6.09 3.30 -7.11
N GLN A 69 -6.35 2.66 -5.97
CA GLN A 69 -5.31 2.14 -5.11
C GLN A 69 -5.14 0.65 -5.39
N VAL A 70 -3.95 0.25 -5.80
CA VAL A 70 -3.64 -1.14 -6.16
C VAL A 70 -2.59 -1.67 -5.20
N PHE A 71 -2.96 -2.69 -4.43
CA PHE A 71 -2.11 -3.39 -3.49
C PHE A 71 -1.67 -4.71 -4.11
N MET A 72 -0.38 -5.00 -4.00
CA MET A 72 0.25 -6.16 -4.59
C MET A 72 1.16 -6.79 -3.55
N ALA A 73 1.13 -8.12 -3.43
CA ALA A 73 2.07 -8.85 -2.59
C ALA A 73 2.64 -10.03 -3.37
N GLY A 74 3.97 -10.12 -3.41
CA GLY A 74 4.72 -11.22 -4.01
C GLY A 74 5.63 -11.88 -2.99
N GLY A 75 5.71 -13.20 -2.98
CA GLY A 75 6.58 -13.94 -2.07
C GLY A 75 6.57 -15.44 -2.30
N ASP A 76 7.41 -16.18 -1.60
CA ASP A 76 7.52 -17.65 -1.72
C ASP A 76 6.83 -18.41 -0.59
N THR A 77 5.99 -17.73 0.20
CA THR A 77 5.32 -18.29 1.39
C THR A 77 3.80 -18.22 1.26
N ALA A 78 3.10 -19.20 1.86
CA ALA A 78 1.63 -19.18 1.92
C ALA A 78 1.09 -17.95 2.71
N ALA A 79 1.92 -17.33 3.54
CA ALA A 79 1.60 -16.10 4.28
C ALA A 79 1.52 -14.84 3.39
N THR A 80 1.88 -14.93 2.10
CA THR A 80 1.83 -13.79 1.15
C THR A 80 0.44 -13.17 1.08
N LYS A 81 -0.62 -13.98 1.02
CA LYS A 81 -2.02 -13.50 1.01
C LYS A 81 -2.39 -12.79 2.31
N GLN A 82 -2.08 -13.40 3.46
CA GLN A 82 -2.34 -12.79 4.76
C GLN A 82 -1.61 -11.45 4.91
N THR A 83 -0.35 -11.37 4.46
CA THR A 83 0.44 -10.13 4.49
C THR A 83 -0.20 -9.03 3.65
N LEU A 84 -0.74 -9.37 2.46
CA LEU A 84 -1.49 -8.43 1.64
C LEU A 84 -2.74 -7.93 2.38
N ASP A 85 -3.54 -8.85 2.92
CA ASP A 85 -4.81 -8.52 3.56
C ASP A 85 -4.61 -7.66 4.82
N ASP A 86 -3.57 -7.95 5.60
CA ASP A 86 -3.18 -7.10 6.74
C ASP A 86 -2.82 -5.68 6.33
N VAL A 87 -2.09 -5.53 5.21
CA VAL A 87 -1.70 -4.22 4.69
C VAL A 87 -2.90 -3.47 4.14
N VAL A 88 -3.75 -4.13 3.35
CA VAL A 88 -5.01 -3.56 2.85
C VAL A 88 -5.79 -3.04 4.03
N ASN A 89 -6.17 -3.91 4.98
CA ASN A 89 -6.95 -3.53 6.16
C ASN A 89 -6.36 -2.33 6.92
N LYS A 90 -5.05 -2.32 7.16
CA LYS A 90 -4.40 -1.18 7.86
C LYS A 90 -4.46 0.11 7.08
N VAL A 91 -4.24 0.06 5.78
CA VAL A 91 -4.30 1.25 4.93
C VAL A 91 -5.75 1.72 4.83
N GLU A 92 -6.73 0.83 4.68
CA GLU A 92 -8.15 1.22 4.57
C GLU A 92 -8.68 1.98 5.79
N HIS A 93 -8.14 1.69 6.97
CA HIS A 93 -8.59 2.29 8.23
C HIS A 93 -7.72 3.48 8.68
N LEU A 94 -6.86 4.03 7.81
CA LEU A 94 -6.22 5.31 8.09
C LEU A 94 -7.27 6.42 8.05
N ALA A 95 -7.28 7.29 9.04
CA ALA A 95 -8.28 8.35 9.23
C ALA A 95 -8.37 9.40 8.09
N PHE A 96 -7.56 9.27 7.04
CA PHE A 96 -7.40 10.23 5.94
C PHE A 96 -7.96 9.69 4.61
N LEU A 97 -8.70 8.58 4.65
CA LEU A 97 -9.27 7.87 3.50
C LEU A 97 -10.78 7.75 3.68
#